data_AF-A0A523JM70-F1
#
_entry.id   AF-A0A523JM70-F1
#
_cell.length_a   1.000
_cell.length_b   1.000
_cell.length_c   1.000
_cell.angle_alpha   90.00
_cell.angle_beta   90.00
_cell.angle_gamma   90.00
#
_symmetry.space_group_name_H-M   'P 1'
#
loop_
_entity.id
_entity.type
_entity.pdbx_description
1 polymer ?
#
loop_
_entity_poly.entity_id
_entity_poly.type
_entity_poly.pdbx_seq_one_letter_code
_entity_poly.pdbx_strand_id
1 'polypeptide(L)'
;MGGSRSQQRRKSRGAHSSRRAPRDRQPGPAKPPLKELCELSPFSLFCALHLGIAQNESYAPANADTISRRFGLSEVEFKHYLDSEGLTEEDVHRAGFDLESARFDIEVAPPGISRTELARTLFSEFCALRDAKPTSQAALPGDR
;
A
#
# COMPACT_ATOMS: atom_id res chain seq x y z
N MET A 1 35.54 73.17 -24.90
CA MET A 1 35.94 72.00 -25.70
C MET A 1 35.00 70.87 -25.29
N GLY A 2 33.92 70.63 -26.04
CA GLY A 2 33.83 69.52 -27.01
C GLY A 2 33.48 68.22 -26.26
N GLY A 3 32.38 67.51 -26.44
CA GLY A 3 31.35 67.45 -27.47
C GLY A 3 30.83 66.00 -27.49
N SER A 4 29.58 65.79 -27.94
CA SER A 4 29.01 64.47 -28.33
C SER A 4 28.68 63.50 -27.17
N ARG A 5 27.61 62.70 -27.16
CA ARG A 5 26.82 62.09 -28.24
C ARG A 5 25.55 61.46 -27.65
N SER A 6 24.46 61.57 -28.39
CA SER A 6 23.44 60.54 -28.70
C SER A 6 22.91 59.66 -27.55
N GLN A 7 21.67 59.87 -27.10
CA GLN A 7 20.46 59.24 -27.65
C GLN A 7 20.61 57.74 -27.99
N GLN A 8 20.00 56.85 -27.19
CA GLN A 8 19.03 55.89 -27.74
C GLN A 8 18.13 55.25 -26.68
N ARG A 9 16.83 55.50 -26.88
CA ARG A 9 15.70 54.77 -26.32
C ARG A 9 15.81 53.30 -26.71
N ARG A 10 15.64 52.35 -25.78
CA ARG A 10 14.87 51.11 -26.02
C ARG A 10 14.14 50.64 -24.77
N LYS A 11 12.88 50.31 -25.03
CA LYS A 11 11.81 49.83 -24.16
C LYS A 11 11.90 48.30 -24.12
N SER A 12 11.92 47.68 -22.95
CA SER A 12 11.52 46.27 -22.74
C SER A 12 11.47 46.03 -21.23
N ARG A 13 10.30 46.13 -20.61
CA ARG A 13 9.36 45.02 -20.36
C ARG A 13 9.97 43.95 -19.44
N GLY A 14 9.43 43.94 -18.21
CA GLY A 14 9.23 42.78 -17.33
C GLY A 14 10.27 41.67 -17.32
N ALA A 15 10.98 41.56 -16.19
CA ALA A 15 11.48 40.30 -15.66
C ALA A 15 11.56 40.50 -14.14
N HIS A 16 10.49 40.28 -13.36
CA HIS A 16 10.25 39.00 -12.71
C HIS A 16 11.49 38.09 -12.76
N SER A 17 12.52 38.47 -11.99
CA SER A 17 13.49 37.52 -11.47
C SER A 17 12.73 36.54 -10.61
N SER A 18 12.28 35.48 -11.26
CA SER A 18 11.75 34.27 -10.66
C SER A 18 12.73 33.84 -9.58
N ARG A 19 12.34 34.07 -8.32
CA ARG A 19 12.70 33.19 -7.23
C ARG A 19 12.30 31.81 -7.73
N ARG A 20 13.26 31.03 -8.25
CA ARG A 20 13.05 29.62 -8.51
C ARG A 20 12.83 29.02 -7.14
N ALA A 21 11.55 28.94 -6.78
CA ALA A 21 11.05 28.08 -5.74
C ALA A 21 11.70 26.70 -5.90
N PRO A 22 12.03 26.01 -4.80
CA PRO A 22 12.45 24.62 -4.88
C PRO A 22 11.39 23.91 -5.73
N ARG A 23 11.85 23.20 -6.77
CA ARG A 23 10.99 22.33 -7.57
C ARG A 23 10.15 21.56 -6.59
N ASP A 24 8.85 21.85 -6.67
CA ASP A 24 7.76 21.10 -6.13
C ASP A 24 8.16 19.63 -6.20
N ARG A 25 8.58 19.08 -5.06
CA ARG A 25 8.60 17.63 -4.88
C ARG A 25 7.12 17.30 -4.97
N GLN A 26 6.66 16.94 -6.16
CA GLN A 26 5.44 16.16 -6.27
C GLN A 26 5.55 15.08 -5.18
N PRO A 27 4.64 15.04 -4.21
CA PRO A 27 4.46 13.81 -3.48
C PRO A 27 3.94 12.83 -4.52
N GLY A 28 4.84 12.06 -5.13
CA GLY A 28 4.45 10.76 -5.69
C GLY A 28 3.69 10.01 -4.60
N PRO A 29 2.75 9.11 -4.96
CA PRO A 29 1.88 8.43 -4.00
C PRO A 29 2.74 8.01 -2.82
N ALA A 30 2.45 8.60 -1.66
CA ALA A 30 3.31 8.49 -0.50
C ALA A 30 3.40 7.00 -0.20
N LYS A 31 4.55 6.39 -0.55
CA LYS A 31 4.80 4.99 -0.25
C LYS A 31 4.45 4.79 1.22
N PRO A 32 3.45 3.95 1.54
CA PRO A 32 3.11 3.73 2.94
C PRO A 32 4.40 3.30 3.65
N PRO A 33 4.63 3.76 4.88
CA PRO A 33 5.87 3.47 5.57
C PRO A 33 6.02 1.95 5.63
N LEU A 34 7.11 1.44 5.04
CA LEU A 34 7.49 0.01 5.04
C LEU A 34 7.53 -0.63 6.44
N LYS A 35 7.44 0.20 7.48
CA LYS A 35 7.25 -0.16 8.88
C LYS A 35 5.98 -0.97 9.12
N GLU A 36 4.88 -0.70 8.41
CA GLU A 36 3.64 -1.47 8.59
C GLU A 36 3.87 -2.95 8.26
N LEU A 37 4.62 -3.27 7.20
CA LEU A 37 5.00 -4.65 6.84
C LEU A 37 6.04 -5.27 7.80
N CYS A 38 6.49 -4.54 8.81
CA CYS A 38 7.36 -5.01 9.88
C CYS A 38 6.61 -5.18 11.21
N GLU A 39 5.38 -4.67 11.31
CA GLU A 39 4.53 -4.80 12.49
C GLU A 39 3.74 -6.11 12.43
N LEU A 40 3.55 -6.72 13.60
CA LEU A 40 2.76 -7.93 13.77
C LEU A 40 1.27 -7.59 13.64
N SER A 41 0.84 -7.38 12.39
CA SER A 41 -0.53 -7.04 12.05
C SER A 41 -1.13 -8.11 11.13
N PRO A 42 -2.44 -8.36 11.21
CA PRO A 42 -3.12 -9.30 10.33
C PRO A 42 -2.91 -8.95 8.85
N PHE A 43 -2.87 -7.66 8.52
CA PHE A 43 -2.58 -7.16 7.20
C PHE A 43 -1.16 -7.55 6.72
N SER A 44 -0.15 -7.33 7.55
CA SER A 44 1.25 -7.61 7.21
C SER A 44 1.52 -9.09 7.03
N LEU A 45 0.86 -9.92 7.85
CA LEU A 45 0.87 -11.36 7.71
C LEU A 45 0.21 -11.82 6.42
N PHE A 46 -0.97 -11.29 6.10
CA PHE A 46 -1.66 -11.56 4.84
C PHE A 46 -0.77 -11.21 3.64
N CYS A 47 -0.17 -10.01 3.65
CA CYS A 47 0.71 -9.58 2.57
C CYS A 47 1.93 -10.50 2.39
N ALA A 48 2.58 -10.88 3.49
CA ALA A 48 3.79 -11.70 3.44
C ALA A 48 3.48 -13.17 3.08
N LEU A 49 2.42 -13.74 3.66
CA LEU A 49 2.06 -15.15 3.52
C LEU A 49 1.34 -15.43 2.20
N HIS A 50 0.35 -14.60 1.88
CA HIS A 50 -0.56 -14.85 0.76
C HIS A 50 -0.09 -14.15 -0.51
N LEU A 51 0.30 -12.88 -0.40
CA LEU A 51 0.71 -12.08 -1.58
C LEU A 51 2.21 -12.10 -1.85
N GLY A 52 3.02 -12.64 -0.92
CA GLY A 52 4.48 -12.67 -1.05
C GLY A 52 5.10 -11.28 -1.14
N ILE A 53 4.52 -10.25 -0.51
CA ILE A 53 5.07 -8.89 -0.55
C ILE A 53 6.08 -8.72 0.59
N ALA A 54 7.34 -8.45 0.24
CA ALA A 54 8.36 -8.12 1.22
C ALA A 54 8.27 -6.65 1.68
N GLN A 55 8.92 -6.34 2.81
CA GLN A 55 9.03 -4.97 3.36
C GLN A 55 9.62 -3.94 2.38
N ASN A 56 10.14 -4.33 1.21
CA ASN A 56 10.64 -3.42 0.18
C ASN A 56 9.64 -3.22 -0.98
N GLU A 57 8.36 -3.53 -0.78
CA GLU A 57 7.31 -3.54 -1.82
C GLU A 57 7.69 -4.41 -3.04
N SER A 58 8.59 -5.38 -2.85
CA SER A 58 8.98 -6.32 -3.89
C SER A 58 8.21 -7.61 -3.71
N TYR A 59 7.86 -8.23 -4.82
CA TYR A 59 7.34 -9.59 -4.81
C TYR A 59 8.47 -10.56 -4.47
N ALA A 60 8.38 -11.14 -3.28
CA ALA A 60 9.31 -12.10 -2.69
C ALA A 60 8.49 -13.10 -1.87
N PRO A 61 7.95 -14.16 -2.51
CA PRO A 61 7.24 -15.21 -1.81
C PRO A 61 8.17 -15.85 -0.78
N ALA A 62 7.73 -15.83 0.48
CA ALA A 62 8.45 -16.40 1.61
C ALA A 62 7.59 -17.47 2.28
N ASN A 63 8.24 -18.50 2.81
CA ASN A 63 7.52 -19.55 3.54
C ASN A 63 7.06 -19.05 4.91
N ALA A 64 6.00 -19.64 5.45
CA ALA A 64 5.47 -19.33 6.78
C ALA A 64 6.56 -19.33 7.88
N ASP A 65 7.53 -20.25 7.83
CA ASP A 65 8.69 -20.27 8.76
C ASP A 65 9.61 -19.05 8.62
N THR A 66 9.84 -18.58 7.39
CA THR A 66 10.67 -17.38 7.15
C THR A 66 9.95 -16.13 7.65
N ILE A 67 8.63 -16.10 7.48
CA ILE A 67 7.77 -14.99 7.90
C ILE A 67 7.65 -14.96 9.43
N SER A 68 7.41 -16.10 10.08
CA SER A 68 7.32 -16.20 11.55
C SER A 68 8.59 -15.70 12.24
N ARG A 69 9.76 -16.14 11.74
CA ARG A 69 11.07 -15.67 12.21
C ARG A 69 11.26 -14.17 12.03
N ARG A 70 10.74 -13.60 10.94
CA ARG A 70 10.80 -12.15 10.67
C ARG A 70 10.05 -11.33 11.71
N PHE A 71 8.92 -11.87 12.19
CA PHE A 71 8.11 -11.27 13.24
C PHE A 71 8.53 -11.66 14.66
N GLY A 72 9.54 -12.52 14.80
CA GLY A 72 10.02 -13.00 16.10
C GLY A 72 9.08 -14.01 16.77
N LEU A 73 8.17 -14.64 16.02
CA LEU A 73 7.28 -15.68 16.51
C LEU A 73 7.83 -17.08 16.21
N SER A 74 7.52 -18.04 17.06
CA SER A 74 7.68 -19.46 16.72
C SER A 74 6.69 -19.89 15.63
N GLU A 75 7.01 -20.94 14.86
CA GLU A 75 6.09 -21.46 13.83
C GLU A 75 4.72 -21.85 14.42
N VAL A 76 4.70 -22.34 15.66
CA VAL A 76 3.48 -22.72 16.38
C VAL A 76 2.66 -21.49 16.75
N GLU A 77 3.27 -20.49 17.37
CA GLU A 77 2.57 -19.24 17.73
C GLU A 77 2.08 -18.49 16.50
N PHE A 78 2.86 -18.50 15.42
CA PHE A 78 2.49 -17.90 14.15
C PHE A 78 1.26 -18.57 13.53
N LYS A 79 1.23 -19.91 13.48
CA LYS A 79 0.05 -20.65 13.02
C LYS A 79 -1.15 -20.41 13.91
N HIS A 80 -0.98 -20.41 15.23
CA HIS A 80 -2.06 -20.12 16.17
C HIS A 80 -2.60 -18.69 16.00
N TYR A 81 -1.73 -17.72 15.75
CA TYR A 81 -2.13 -16.34 15.48
C TYR A 81 -2.89 -16.22 14.15
N LEU A 82 -2.41 -16.87 13.09
CA LEU A 82 -3.12 -16.91 11.81
C LEU A 82 -4.50 -17.56 11.93
N ASP A 83 -4.60 -18.66 12.68
CA ASP A 83 -5.86 -19.35 12.96
C ASP A 83 -6.82 -18.45 13.76
N SER A 84 -6.32 -17.80 14.80
CA SER A 84 -7.08 -16.87 15.64
C SER A 84 -7.59 -15.64 14.87
N GLU A 85 -6.79 -15.12 13.93
CA GLU A 85 -7.16 -13.97 13.09
C GLU A 85 -7.94 -14.39 11.84
N GLY A 86 -8.11 -15.70 11.58
CA GLY A 86 -8.78 -16.23 10.40
C GLY A 86 -8.06 -15.85 9.10
N LEU A 87 -6.73 -15.97 9.07
CA LEU A 87 -5.84 -15.65 7.95
C LEU A 87 -5.19 -16.89 7.36
N THR A 88 -5.70 -18.08 7.66
CA THR A 88 -5.19 -19.33 7.08
C THR A 88 -5.62 -19.44 5.62
N GLU A 89 -4.92 -20.25 4.81
CA GLU A 89 -5.36 -20.52 3.43
C GLU A 89 -6.79 -21.09 3.39
N GLU A 90 -7.20 -21.88 4.39
CA GLU A 90 -8.56 -22.39 4.51
C GLU A 90 -9.58 -21.27 4.72
N ASP A 91 -9.29 -20.27 5.56
CA ASP A 91 -10.18 -19.12 5.78
C ASP A 91 -10.35 -18.28 4.53
N VAL A 92 -9.25 -18.05 3.79
CA VAL A 92 -9.28 -17.33 2.52
C VAL A 92 -10.14 -18.05 1.49
N HIS A 93 -9.95 -19.37 1.33
CA HIS A 93 -10.80 -20.19 0.47
C HIS A 93 -12.25 -20.24 0.96
N ARG A 94 -12.48 -20.32 2.28
CA ARG A 94 -13.81 -20.35 2.90
C ARG A 94 -14.55 -19.03 2.69
N ALA A 95 -13.86 -17.90 2.71
CA ALA A 95 -14.42 -16.60 2.38
C ALA A 95 -14.77 -16.48 0.89
N GLY A 96 -14.19 -17.35 0.03
CA GLY A 96 -14.35 -17.28 -1.42
C GLY A 96 -13.50 -16.18 -2.06
N PHE A 97 -12.35 -15.86 -1.45
CA PHE A 97 -11.44 -14.85 -1.97
C PHE A 97 -10.44 -15.50 -2.95
N ASP A 98 -10.33 -14.92 -4.15
CA ASP A 98 -9.43 -15.40 -5.21
C ASP A 98 -7.99 -14.95 -4.96
N LEU A 99 -7.27 -15.75 -4.18
CA LEU A 99 -5.86 -15.54 -3.86
C LEU A 99 -4.96 -15.49 -5.09
N GLU A 100 -5.29 -16.27 -6.13
CA GLU A 100 -4.53 -16.31 -7.39
C GLU A 100 -4.66 -15.00 -8.17
N SER A 101 -5.87 -14.45 -8.27
CA SER A 101 -6.10 -13.13 -8.87
C SER A 101 -5.34 -12.05 -8.11
N ALA A 102 -5.44 -12.09 -6.77
CA ALA A 102 -4.74 -11.17 -5.89
C ALA A 102 -3.20 -11.22 -6.08
N ARG A 103 -2.62 -12.42 -6.18
CA ARG A 103 -1.18 -12.61 -6.48
C ARG A 103 -0.82 -12.07 -7.86
N PHE A 104 -1.65 -12.33 -8.87
CA PHE A 104 -1.45 -11.86 -10.23
C PHE A 104 -1.45 -10.34 -10.30
N ASP A 105 -2.39 -9.66 -9.64
CA ASP A 105 -2.44 -8.19 -9.56
C ASP A 105 -1.16 -7.59 -8.96
N ILE A 106 -0.58 -8.24 -7.95
CA ILE A 106 0.68 -7.84 -7.32
C ILE A 106 1.89 -8.09 -8.24
N GLU A 107 1.88 -9.19 -9.01
CA GLU A 107 2.93 -9.55 -9.94
C GLU A 107 2.96 -8.62 -11.16
N VAL A 108 1.80 -8.37 -11.77
CA VAL A 108 1.67 -7.47 -12.93
C VAL A 108 1.79 -5.99 -12.56
N ALA A 109 1.77 -5.66 -11.26
CA ALA A 109 1.92 -4.31 -10.76
C ALA A 109 3.19 -3.64 -11.34
N PRO A 110 3.04 -2.60 -12.18
CA PRO A 110 4.18 -1.97 -12.83
C PRO A 110 5.03 -1.17 -11.83
N PRO A 111 6.32 -0.96 -12.12
CA PRO A 111 7.20 -0.17 -11.27
C PRO A 111 6.69 1.27 -11.18
N GLY A 112 6.15 1.65 -10.02
CA GLY A 112 5.50 2.95 -9.79
C GLY A 112 4.14 2.84 -9.10
N ILE A 113 3.54 1.65 -9.10
CA ILE A 113 2.36 1.32 -8.28
C ILE A 113 2.82 0.73 -6.96
N SER A 114 2.24 1.20 -5.85
CA SER A 114 2.49 0.63 -4.54
C SER A 114 1.75 -0.70 -4.40
N ARG A 115 2.51 -1.79 -4.43
CA ARG A 115 1.99 -3.15 -4.19
C ARG A 115 1.30 -3.25 -2.82
N THR A 116 1.76 -2.49 -1.84
CA THR A 116 1.11 -2.38 -0.52
C THR A 116 -0.30 -1.79 -0.61
N GLU A 117 -0.56 -0.83 -1.51
CA GLU A 117 -1.92 -0.28 -1.67
C GLU A 117 -2.86 -1.26 -2.36
N LEU A 118 -2.37 -2.00 -3.36
CA LEU A 118 -3.10 -3.12 -3.95
C LEU A 118 -3.42 -4.16 -2.87
N ALA A 119 -2.42 -4.55 -2.07
CA ALA A 119 -2.60 -5.48 -0.98
C ALA A 119 -3.61 -5.01 0.07
N ARG A 120 -3.66 -3.71 0.38
CA ARG A 120 -4.68 -3.14 1.29
C ARG A 120 -6.08 -3.28 0.72
N THR A 121 -6.23 -3.03 -0.57
CA THR A 121 -7.51 -3.19 -1.27
C THR A 121 -7.96 -4.63 -1.21
N LEU A 122 -7.06 -5.56 -1.56
CA LEU A 122 -7.27 -7.01 -1.52
C LEU A 122 -7.61 -7.51 -0.10
N PHE A 123 -6.88 -7.04 0.91
CA PHE A 123 -7.14 -7.39 2.31
C PHE A 123 -8.49 -6.85 2.79
N SER A 124 -8.86 -5.62 2.42
CA SER A 124 -10.16 -5.04 2.75
C SER A 124 -11.30 -5.82 2.09
N GLU A 125 -11.11 -6.26 0.85
CA GLU A 125 -12.06 -7.10 0.12
C GLU A 125 -12.19 -8.48 0.77
N PHE A 126 -11.07 -9.11 1.15
CA PHE A 126 -11.09 -10.37 1.90
C PHE A 126 -11.86 -10.24 3.22
N CYS A 127 -11.59 -9.20 4.03
CA CYS A 127 -12.36 -8.93 5.25
C CYS A 127 -13.84 -8.75 4.93
N ALA A 128 -14.17 -7.95 3.91
CA ALA A 128 -15.56 -7.74 3.50
C ALA A 128 -16.24 -9.05 3.07
N LEU A 129 -15.58 -9.95 2.34
CA LEU A 129 -16.12 -11.26 1.95
C LEU A 129 -16.31 -12.19 3.15
N ARG A 130 -15.36 -12.16 4.08
CA ARG A 130 -15.43 -12.92 5.33
C ARG A 130 -16.59 -12.45 6.21
N ASP A 131 -16.77 -11.13 6.35
CA ASP A 131 -17.86 -10.50 7.12
C ASP A 131 -19.21 -10.55 6.37
N ALA A 132 -19.20 -10.59 5.04
CA ALA A 132 -20.40 -10.70 4.19
C ALA A 132 -21.02 -12.10 4.24
N LYS A 133 -20.33 -13.11 4.78
CA LYS A 133 -20.98 -14.37 5.13
C LYS A 133 -21.95 -14.10 6.29
N PRO A 134 -23.26 -14.27 6.06
CA PRO A 134 -24.26 -13.77 6.97
C PRO A 134 -24.23 -14.59 8.27
N THR A 135 -23.82 -13.97 9.36
CA THR A 135 -24.75 -13.91 10.49
C THR A 135 -25.99 -13.20 9.99
N SER A 136 -26.96 -13.99 9.54
CA SER A 136 -28.35 -13.59 9.59
C SER A 136 -28.65 -13.26 11.06
N GLN A 137 -28.38 -12.03 11.53
CA GLN A 137 -28.87 -11.42 12.78
C GLN A 137 -28.04 -10.17 13.17
N ALA A 138 -28.26 -9.06 12.47
CA ALA A 138 -28.07 -7.74 13.04
C ALA A 138 -29.29 -6.88 12.68
N ALA A 139 -30.27 -6.93 13.59
CA ALA A 139 -31.36 -5.99 13.85
C ALA A 139 -31.88 -5.14 12.68
N LEU A 140 -33.07 -5.50 12.21
CA LEU A 140 -34.07 -4.52 11.79
C LEU A 140 -34.38 -3.61 13.00
N PRO A 141 -34.16 -2.29 12.96
CA PRO A 141 -34.92 -1.41 13.84
C PRO A 141 -36.36 -1.45 13.32
N GLY A 142 -37.22 -2.15 14.06
CA GLY A 142 -38.66 -1.96 13.93
C GLY A 142 -38.98 -0.53 14.32
N ASP A 143 -39.08 0.34 13.32
CA ASP A 143 -39.71 1.64 13.49
C ASP A 143 -41.22 1.48 13.33
N ARG A 144 -41.93 2.19 14.18
CA ARG A 144 -43.17 1.79 14.86
C ARG A 144 -44.39 2.45 14.24
#